data_AF-A0A7S0GIA4-F1
#
_entry.id   AF-A0A7S0GIA4-F1
#
_cell.length_a   1.000
_cell.length_b   1.000
_cell.length_c   1.000
_cell.angle_alpha   90.00
_cell.angle_beta   90.00
_cell.angle_gamma   90.00
#
_symmetry.space_group_name_H-M   'P 1'
#
loop_
_entity.id
_entity.type
_entity.pdbx_description
1 polymer ?
#
loop_
_entity_poly.entity_id
_entity_poly.type
_entity_poly.pdbx_seq_one_letter_code
_entity_poly.pdbx_strand_id
1 'polypeptide(L)'
;MGGSLCASVGRGQPKDSSKLAVAPCFLPQVLDGPYWIVLYNEKDGYALVSGGQPFIPTKNGLCRTSERTTGNAGLWIFLRSSKRDNKKIDKVRKKAQDMGFDLSVLNDVKQGGFCKYPPFPLPQ
;
A
#
# COMPACT_ATOMS: atom_id res chain seq x y z
N MET A 1 -8.87 10.27 18.33
CA MET A 1 -8.51 8.92 18.80
C MET A 1 -7.87 8.17 17.64
N GLY A 2 -6.53 8.17 17.53
CA GLY A 2 -5.83 7.29 16.60
C GLY A 2 -5.43 6.03 17.36
N GLY A 3 -6.03 4.88 17.04
CA GLY A 3 -5.62 3.62 17.65
C GLY A 3 -4.26 3.20 17.12
N SER A 4 -3.35 2.78 18.00
CA SER A 4 -2.05 2.24 17.59
C SER A 4 -2.26 1.05 16.66
N LEU A 5 -1.66 1.09 15.47
CA LEU A 5 -1.62 -0.04 14.54
C LEU A 5 -0.38 -0.89 14.85
N CYS A 6 -0.57 -2.20 14.86
CA CYS A 6 0.48 -3.19 15.01
C CYS A 6 0.64 -3.94 13.69
N ALA A 7 1.89 -4.25 13.34
CA ALA A 7 2.23 -5.06 12.19
C ALA A 7 2.96 -6.32 12.67
N SER A 8 2.62 -7.46 12.09
CA SER A 8 3.32 -8.72 12.33
C SER A 8 3.60 -9.43 11.02
N VAL A 9 4.64 -10.26 10.99
CA VAL A 9 4.83 -11.21 9.91
C VAL A 9 3.72 -12.25 10.04
N GLY A 10 2.91 -12.41 8.99
CA GLY A 10 1.75 -13.31 9.02
C GLY A 10 2.16 -14.72 9.44
N ARG A 11 1.29 -15.40 10.22
CA ARG A 11 1.59 -16.73 10.77
C ARG A 11 1.99 -17.70 9.65
N GLY A 12 3.16 -18.33 9.77
CA GLY A 12 3.69 -19.27 8.78
C GLY A 12 4.46 -18.62 7.61
N GLN A 13 4.64 -17.30 7.60
CA GLN A 13 5.53 -16.62 6.64
C GLN A 13 6.97 -16.56 7.18
N PRO A 14 7.98 -16.60 6.30
CA PRO A 14 9.36 -16.31 6.68
C PRO A 14 9.48 -14.90 7.27
N LYS A 15 10.42 -14.71 8.20
CA LYS A 15 10.68 -13.38 8.82
C LYS A 15 11.03 -12.30 7.80
N ASP A 16 11.65 -12.67 6.67
CA ASP A 16 12.04 -11.76 5.58
C ASP A 16 10.94 -11.59 4.51
N SER A 17 9.70 -11.97 4.82
CA SER A 17 8.57 -11.83 3.90
C SER A 17 8.17 -10.36 3.73
N SER A 18 7.85 -9.96 2.49
CA SER A 18 7.29 -8.64 2.19
C SER A 18 5.80 -8.52 2.53
N LYS A 19 5.23 -9.50 3.26
CA LYS A 19 3.81 -9.60 3.61
C LYS A 19 3.61 -9.43 5.10
N LEU A 20 2.86 -8.39 5.46
CA LEU A 20 2.52 -8.05 6.82
C LEU A 20 1.04 -8.27 7.08
N ALA A 21 0.72 -8.63 8.31
CA ALA A 21 -0.61 -8.64 8.89
C ALA A 21 -0.73 -7.39 9.78
N VAL A 22 -1.70 -6.52 9.50
CA VAL A 22 -1.85 -5.22 10.17
C VAL A 22 -3.26 -5.05 10.72
N ALA A 23 -3.35 -4.66 11.99
CA ALA A 23 -4.58 -4.28 12.67
C ALA A 23 -4.30 -3.30 13.83
N PRO A 24 -5.32 -2.64 14.37
CA PRO A 24 -5.23 -2.05 15.70
C PRO A 24 -4.66 -3.03 16.73
N CYS A 25 -3.68 -2.60 17.52
CA CYS A 25 -2.93 -3.46 18.44
C CYS A 25 -3.79 -4.19 19.48
N PHE A 26 -4.97 -3.66 19.81
CA PHE A 26 -5.88 -4.26 20.78
C PHE A 26 -6.75 -5.37 20.17
N LEU A 27 -6.74 -5.55 18.85
CA LEU A 27 -7.52 -6.57 18.17
C LEU A 27 -6.74 -7.89 18.08
N PRO A 28 -7.43 -9.04 18.17
CA PRO A 28 -6.81 -10.33 17.89
C PRO A 28 -6.30 -10.43 16.45
N GLN A 29 -5.14 -11.05 16.26
CA GLN A 29 -4.46 -11.20 14.96
C GLN A 29 -5.30 -11.85 13.84
N VAL A 30 -6.38 -12.55 14.18
CA VAL A 30 -7.29 -13.16 13.19
C VAL A 30 -8.03 -12.10 12.35
N LEU A 31 -8.11 -10.86 12.84
CA LEU A 31 -8.75 -9.74 12.15
C LEU A 31 -7.75 -8.91 11.33
N ASP A 32 -6.49 -9.35 11.24
CA ASP A 32 -5.45 -8.61 10.56
C ASP A 32 -5.70 -8.54 9.05
N GLY A 33 -5.60 -7.33 8.51
CA GLY A 33 -5.59 -7.10 7.07
C GLY A 33 -4.20 -7.32 6.49
N PRO A 34 -4.06 -7.91 5.30
CA PRO A 34 -2.76 -8.05 4.67
C PRO A 34 -2.28 -6.72 4.07
N TYR A 35 -0.98 -6.44 4.24
CA TYR A 35 -0.24 -5.37 3.59
C TYR A 35 1.02 -5.95 2.95
N TRP A 36 1.08 -5.90 1.62
CA TRP A 36 2.13 -6.54 0.83
C TRP A 36 2.96 -5.47 0.15
N ILE A 37 4.27 -5.46 0.41
CA ILE A 37 5.23 -4.60 -0.30
C ILE A 37 5.55 -5.30 -1.61
N VAL A 38 4.92 -4.83 -2.69
CA VAL A 38 5.02 -5.42 -4.04
C VAL A 38 6.28 -4.95 -4.74
N LEU A 39 6.62 -3.67 -4.57
CA LEU A 39 7.81 -3.06 -5.15
C LEU A 39 8.37 -2.03 -4.18
N TYR A 40 9.69 -1.98 -4.04
CA TYR A 40 10.36 -1.01 -3.18
C TYR A 40 11.69 -0.60 -3.79
N ASN A 41 12.03 0.68 -3.66
CA ASN A 41 13.35 1.18 -4.00
C ASN A 41 13.72 2.32 -3.05
N GLU A 42 14.69 2.05 -2.19
CA GLU A 42 15.15 3.01 -1.18
C GLU A 42 15.82 4.24 -1.81
N LYS A 43 16.66 4.03 -2.83
CA LYS A 43 17.42 5.09 -3.50
C LYS A 43 16.51 6.04 -4.27
N ASP A 44 15.57 5.50 -5.04
CA ASP A 44 14.60 6.26 -5.80
C ASP A 44 13.46 6.79 -4.91
N GLY A 45 13.30 6.24 -3.70
CA GLY A 45 12.36 6.68 -2.68
C GLY A 45 10.89 6.41 -3.03
N TYR A 46 10.57 5.20 -3.50
CA TYR A 46 9.19 4.78 -3.77
C TYR A 46 8.87 3.38 -3.25
N ALA A 47 7.59 3.14 -3.01
CA ALA A 47 7.05 1.81 -2.73
C ALA A 47 5.67 1.63 -3.40
N LEU A 48 5.39 0.41 -3.84
CA LEU A 48 4.07 -0.07 -4.23
C LEU A 48 3.59 -1.03 -3.14
N VAL A 49 2.48 -0.69 -2.50
CA VAL A 49 1.90 -1.49 -1.41
C VAL A 49 0.51 -1.92 -1.83
N SER A 50 0.22 -3.22 -1.73
CA SER A 50 -1.09 -3.79 -2.00
C SER A 50 -1.71 -4.30 -0.71
N GLY A 51 -2.99 -4.09 -0.52
CA GLY A 51 -3.75 -4.74 0.52
C GLY A 51 -3.99 -6.20 0.17
N GLY A 52 -2.95 -7.03 0.11
CA GLY A 52 -3.04 -8.44 -0.30
C GLY A 52 -2.92 -8.70 -1.81
N GLN A 53 -3.18 -9.95 -2.23
CA GLN A 53 -3.16 -10.34 -3.64
C GLN A 53 -4.40 -9.80 -4.36
N PRO A 54 -4.27 -9.18 -5.55
CA PRO A 54 -5.43 -8.82 -6.35
C PRO A 54 -6.09 -10.10 -6.89
N PHE A 55 -7.41 -10.23 -6.72
CA PHE A 55 -8.16 -11.44 -7.09
C PHE A 55 -9.45 -11.15 -7.86
N ILE A 56 -9.85 -9.89 -7.97
CA ILE A 56 -11.05 -9.51 -8.73
C ILE A 56 -10.60 -9.19 -10.15
N PRO A 57 -10.94 -10.02 -11.15
CA PRO A 57 -10.54 -9.78 -12.52
C PRO A 57 -11.23 -8.52 -13.07
N THR A 58 -10.52 -7.81 -13.93
CA THR A 58 -11.03 -6.67 -14.68
C THR A 58 -10.75 -6.87 -16.18
N LYS A 59 -10.50 -5.80 -16.93
CA LYS A 59 -10.24 -5.89 -18.37
C LYS A 59 -8.81 -6.35 -18.62
N ASN A 60 -8.58 -6.98 -19.79
CA ASN A 60 -7.26 -7.33 -20.30
C ASN A 60 -6.43 -8.28 -19.40
N GLY A 61 -7.09 -9.13 -18.61
CA GLY A 61 -6.41 -10.08 -17.72
C GLY A 61 -5.76 -9.45 -16.49
N LEU A 62 -6.07 -8.18 -16.20
CA LEU A 62 -5.63 -7.50 -14.98
C LEU A 62 -6.57 -7.80 -13.82
N CYS A 63 -6.08 -7.61 -12.59
CA CYS A 63 -6.84 -7.80 -11.37
C CYS A 63 -6.73 -6.59 -10.45
N ARG A 64 -7.78 -6.38 -9.65
CA ARG A 64 -7.79 -5.41 -8.55
C ARG A 64 -8.05 -6.10 -7.21
N THR A 65 -7.68 -5.41 -6.13
CA THR A 65 -8.08 -5.74 -4.76
C THR A 65 -9.55 -5.39 -4.52
N SER A 66 -10.11 -5.82 -3.39
CA SER A 66 -11.47 -5.43 -2.98
C SER A 66 -11.58 -3.91 -2.76
N GLU A 67 -12.76 -3.35 -3.03
CA GLU A 67 -13.15 -1.97 -2.65
C GLU A 67 -14.12 -1.96 -1.46
N ARG A 68 -14.68 -3.12 -1.10
CA ARG A 68 -15.84 -3.24 -0.20
C ARG A 68 -15.47 -3.77 1.19
N THR A 69 -14.22 -4.12 1.42
CA THR A 69 -13.76 -4.74 2.66
C THR A 69 -12.60 -3.93 3.23
N THR A 70 -12.45 -3.91 4.56
CA THR A 70 -11.33 -3.25 5.24
C THR A 70 -10.04 -4.08 5.16
N GLY A 71 -10.16 -5.40 4.99
CA GLY A 71 -9.05 -6.31 4.64
C GLY A 71 -9.05 -6.65 3.16
N ASN A 72 -7.89 -6.96 2.60
CA ASN A 72 -7.70 -7.31 1.19
C ASN A 72 -8.06 -6.21 0.17
N ALA A 73 -7.88 -4.94 0.57
CA ALA A 73 -8.33 -3.79 -0.19
C ALA A 73 -7.24 -2.75 -0.40
N GLY A 74 -7.26 -2.12 -1.57
CA GLY A 74 -6.40 -1.00 -1.94
C GLY A 74 -5.07 -1.39 -2.59
N LEU A 75 -4.62 -0.49 -3.44
CA LEU A 75 -3.28 -0.45 -4.03
C LEU A 75 -2.77 0.99 -3.91
N TRP A 76 -1.60 1.16 -3.34
CA TRP A 76 -1.05 2.48 -3.04
C TRP A 76 0.37 2.63 -3.58
N ILE A 77 0.62 3.78 -4.19
CA ILE A 77 1.95 4.22 -4.61
C ILE A 77 2.42 5.27 -3.60
N PHE A 78 3.46 4.94 -2.85
CA PHE A 78 4.10 5.85 -1.92
C PHE A 78 5.37 6.42 -2.51
N LEU A 79 5.57 7.72 -2.30
CA LEU A 79 6.83 8.40 -2.54
C LEU A 79 7.34 8.93 -1.19
N ARG A 80 8.66 8.96 -1.01
CA ARG A 80 9.29 9.58 0.16
C ARG A 80 9.05 11.09 0.22
N SER A 81 8.95 11.73 -0.95
CA SER A 81 8.66 13.15 -1.07
C SER A 81 7.16 13.40 -0.90
N SER A 82 6.80 14.39 -0.08
CA SER A 82 5.42 14.91 0.02
C SER A 82 4.98 15.65 -1.25
N LYS A 83 5.93 16.14 -2.05
CA LYS A 83 5.67 16.70 -3.38
C LYS A 83 5.51 15.59 -4.40
N ARG A 84 4.44 15.69 -5.20
CA ARG A 84 4.14 14.78 -6.30
C ARG A 84 5.24 14.78 -7.36
N ASP A 85 5.64 13.58 -7.80
CA ASP A 85 6.57 13.37 -8.90
C ASP A 85 5.95 12.41 -9.93
N ASN A 86 5.43 12.97 -11.02
CA ASN A 86 4.75 12.20 -12.06
C ASN A 86 5.66 11.16 -12.72
N LYS A 87 6.95 11.46 -12.92
CA LYS A 87 7.88 10.52 -13.58
C LYS A 87 8.07 9.27 -12.75
N LYS A 88 8.18 9.41 -11.42
CA LYS A 88 8.26 8.27 -10.50
C LYS A 88 6.94 7.51 -10.42
N ILE A 89 5.82 8.23 -10.37
CA ILE A 89 4.49 7.61 -10.36
C ILE A 89 4.29 6.76 -11.61
N ASP A 90 4.57 7.30 -12.80
CA ASP A 90 4.39 6.60 -14.07
C ASP A 90 5.32 5.38 -14.18
N LYS A 91 6.57 5.49 -13.68
CA LYS A 91 7.50 4.36 -13.57
C LYS A 91 6.93 3.23 -12.70
N VAL A 92 6.33 3.57 -11.56
CA VAL A 92 5.72 2.56 -10.66
C VAL A 92 4.45 1.99 -11.26
N ARG A 93 3.61 2.82 -11.91
CA ARG A 93 2.40 2.38 -12.61
C ARG A 93 2.73 1.35 -13.69
N LYS A 94 3.70 1.63 -14.56
CA LYS A 94 4.11 0.68 -15.60
C LYS A 94 4.47 -0.69 -15.01
N LYS A 95 5.32 -0.70 -13.97
CA LYS A 95 5.70 -1.94 -13.28
C LYS A 95 4.52 -2.65 -12.63
N ALA A 96 3.59 -1.92 -12.01
CA ALA A 96 2.41 -2.50 -11.40
C ALA A 96 1.50 -3.17 -12.45
N GLN A 97 1.32 -2.54 -13.60
CA GLN A 97 0.55 -3.11 -14.70
C GLN A 97 1.22 -4.35 -15.29
N ASP A 98 2.55 -4.34 -15.45
CA ASP A 98 3.34 -5.51 -15.88
C ASP A 98 3.21 -6.69 -14.89
N MET A 99 2.92 -6.41 -13.62
CA MET A 99 2.64 -7.40 -12.57
C MET A 99 1.17 -7.83 -12.49
N GLY A 100 0.31 -7.34 -13.40
CA GLY A 100 -1.10 -7.74 -13.48
C GLY A 100 -2.08 -6.90 -12.65
N PHE A 101 -1.65 -5.76 -12.09
CA PHE A 101 -2.57 -4.86 -11.38
C PHE A 101 -3.36 -3.98 -12.35
N ASP A 102 -4.67 -3.88 -12.14
CA ASP A 102 -5.50 -2.90 -12.82
C ASP A 102 -5.35 -1.52 -12.18
N LEU A 103 -4.85 -0.56 -12.97
CA LEU A 103 -4.60 0.81 -12.53
C LEU A 103 -5.70 1.79 -12.93
N SER A 104 -6.71 1.33 -13.67
CA SER A 104 -7.86 2.16 -14.09
C SER A 104 -8.75 2.54 -12.91
N VAL A 105 -8.67 1.78 -11.82
CA VAL A 105 -9.42 2.02 -10.57
C VAL A 105 -8.67 2.91 -9.56
N LEU A 106 -7.44 3.34 -9.89
CA LEU A 106 -6.66 4.18 -8.99
C LEU A 106 -7.21 5.60 -8.95
N ASN A 107 -7.41 6.10 -7.73
CA ASN A 107 -7.74 7.49 -7.48
C ASN A 107 -6.47 8.36 -7.56
N ASP A 108 -6.54 9.47 -8.29
CA ASP A 108 -5.44 10.42 -8.34
C ASP A 108 -5.46 11.34 -7.12
N VAL A 109 -4.40 11.28 -6.31
CA VAL A 109 -4.27 12.09 -5.10
C VAL A 109 -3.52 13.39 -5.41
N LYS A 110 -4.17 14.52 -5.15
CA LYS A 110 -3.56 15.86 -5.19
C LYS A 110 -2.91 16.15 -3.83
N GLN A 111 -1.58 16.33 -3.84
CA GLN A 111 -0.81 16.72 -2.66
C GLN A 111 -0.70 18.26 -2.58
N GLY A 112 -0.71 18.82 -1.38
CA GLY A 112 -0.62 20.27 -1.16
C GLY A 112 -1.97 20.99 -1.07
N GLY A 113 -1.97 22.32 -1.22
CA GLY A 113 -3.17 23.15 -1.05
C GLY A 113 -3.65 23.16 0.41
N PHE A 114 -4.84 22.59 0.65
CA PHE A 114 -5.44 22.49 1.99
C PHE A 114 -4.88 21.32 2.82
N CYS A 115 -4.12 20.41 2.21
CA CYS A 115 -3.50 19.31 2.94
C CYS A 115 -2.35 19.86 3.81
N LYS A 116 -2.59 19.91 5.13
CA LYS A 116 -1.57 20.23 6.14
C LYS A 116 -0.98 18.92 6.67
N TYR A 117 0.32 18.73 6.48
CA TYR A 117 1.05 17.61 7.04
C TYR A 117 1.72 18.11 8.32
N PRO A 118 1.36 17.57 9.51
CA PRO A 118 2.12 17.89 10.71
C PRO A 118 3.57 17.43 10.50
N PRO A 119 4.56 18.15 11.04
CA PRO A 119 5.93 17.65 11.06
C PRO A 119 5.92 16.26 11.72
N PHE A 120 6.63 15.31 11.10
CA PHE A 120 6.79 13.98 11.68
C PHE A 120 7.41 14.19 13.08
N PRO A 121 6.79 13.70 14.17
CA PRO A 121 7.43 13.77 15.47
C PRO A 121 8.79 13.08 15.33
N LEU A 122 9.86 13.78 15.70
CA LEU A 122 11.17 13.16 15.80
C LEU A 122 11.03 11.90 16.67
N PRO A 123 11.70 10.78 16.34
CA PRO A 123 11.76 9.67 17.28
C PRO A 123 12.22 10.23 18.63
N GLN A 124 11.43 10.02 19.68
CA GLN A 124 11.89 10.20 21.05
C GLN A 124 12.90 9.11 21.38
#